data_AF-A0A2W4SH09-F1
#
_entry.id   AF-A0A2W4SH09-F1
#
_cell.length_a   1.000
_cell.length_b   1.000
_cell.length_c   1.000
_cell.angle_alpha   90.00
_cell.angle_beta   90.00
_cell.angle_gamma   90.00
#
_symmetry.space_group_name_H-M   'P 1'
#
loop_
_entity.id
_entity.type
_entity.pdbx_description
1 polymer ?
#
loop_
_entity_poly.entity_id
_entity_poly.type
_entity_poly.pdbx_seq_one_letter_code
_entity_poly.pdbx_strand_id
1 'polypeptide(L)'
;MGGLRVSNEVILAKIETTYNTDATPAAASDAILVRNVDMRPEGLRMVDRAAIRGGLGRLQQIYGGQLKRITFECEVKGSGSAGTAPEIGALL
;
A
#
# COMPACT_ATOMS: atom_id res chain seq x y z
N MET A 1 -19.71 -9.90 28.53
CA MET A 1 -19.86 -8.60 27.85
C MET A 1 -18.50 -8.22 27.28
N GLY A 2 -18.13 -8.78 26.12
CA GLY A 2 -16.85 -8.52 25.47
C GLY A 2 -17.03 -7.39 24.46
N GLY A 3 -16.39 -6.25 24.70
CA GLY A 3 -16.55 -5.05 23.88
C GLY A 3 -16.20 -5.29 22.42
N LEU A 4 -17.19 -5.10 21.54
CA LEU A 4 -17.01 -5.05 20.10
C LEU A 4 -16.20 -3.80 19.74
N ARG A 5 -14.88 -3.94 19.68
CA ARG A 5 -14.01 -2.90 19.10
C ARG A 5 -14.09 -3.02 17.59
N VAL A 6 -14.99 -2.25 16.96
CA VAL A 6 -14.88 -1.95 15.53
C VAL A 6 -13.83 -0.84 15.41
N SER A 7 -12.62 -1.20 14.98
CA SER A 7 -11.61 -0.22 14.60
C SER A 7 -11.95 0.25 13.20
N ASN A 8 -12.28 1.53 13.03
CA ASN A 8 -12.48 2.09 11.69
C ASN A 8 -11.12 2.12 10.97
N GLU A 9 -11.03 1.45 9.83
CA GLU A 9 -9.83 1.41 8.99
C GLU A 9 -9.97 2.44 7.87
N VAL A 10 -8.93 3.25 7.65
CA VAL A 10 -8.94 4.35 6.68
C VAL A 10 -7.63 4.33 5.90
N ILE A 11 -7.73 4.56 4.59
CA ILE A 11 -6.58 4.83 3.71
C ILE A 11 -6.59 6.30 3.33
N LEU A 12 -5.45 6.96 3.45
CA LEU A 12 -5.27 8.33 2.94
C LEU A 12 -4.61 8.25 1.56
N ALA A 13 -5.23 8.86 0.55
CA ALA A 13 -4.72 8.81 -0.83
C ALA A 13 -4.88 10.16 -1.52
N LYS A 14 -3.81 10.64 -2.15
CA LYS A 14 -3.80 11.90 -2.90
C LYS A 14 -2.88 11.77 -4.11
N ILE A 15 -3.34 12.27 -5.25
CA ILE A 15 -2.55 12.29 -6.48
C ILE A 15 -1.41 13.29 -6.34
N GLU A 16 -0.22 12.87 -6.75
CA GLU A 16 0.97 13.71 -6.74
C GLU A 16 0.85 14.85 -7.76
N THR A 17 1.14 16.09 -7.34
CA THR A 17 1.12 17.26 -8.24
C THR A 17 2.45 17.46 -8.97
N THR A 18 3.55 17.14 -8.28
CA THR A 18 4.92 17.30 -8.78
C THR A 18 5.67 16.03 -8.49
N TYR A 19 6.27 15.43 -9.52
CA TYR A 19 6.98 14.16 -9.40
C TYR A 19 8.02 14.19 -8.26
N ASN A 20 8.02 13.12 -7.46
CA ASN A 20 8.89 12.90 -6.31
C ASN A 20 8.76 13.96 -5.20
N THR A 21 7.57 14.55 -5.05
CA THR A 21 7.24 15.52 -3.99
C THR A 21 5.99 15.05 -3.26
N ASP A 22 6.10 14.91 -1.93
CA ASP A 22 4.96 14.47 -1.11
C ASP A 22 3.78 15.44 -1.25
N ALA A 23 2.64 14.92 -1.69
CA ALA A 23 1.40 15.65 -1.86
C ALA A 23 0.72 16.01 -0.53
N THR A 24 1.24 15.51 0.60
CA THR A 24 0.70 15.71 1.96
C THR A 24 -0.81 15.40 2.04
N PRO A 25 -1.21 14.12 2.01
CA PRO A 25 -2.60 13.71 2.18
C PRO A 25 -3.15 14.15 3.54
N ALA A 26 -4.36 14.72 3.57
CA ALA A 26 -4.99 15.19 4.80
C ALA A 26 -6.21 14.34 5.18
N ALA A 27 -6.32 13.99 6.47
CA ALA A 27 -7.39 13.13 6.96
C ALA A 27 -8.82 13.70 6.80
N ALA A 28 -8.95 15.02 6.64
CA ALA A 28 -10.25 15.67 6.47
C ALA A 28 -10.77 15.62 5.01
N SER A 29 -9.88 15.47 4.02
CA SER A 29 -10.22 15.57 2.60
C SER A 29 -9.92 14.31 1.79
N ASP A 30 -8.90 13.54 2.19
CA ASP A 30 -8.31 12.46 1.39
C ASP A 30 -8.50 11.08 2.04
N ALA A 31 -9.42 10.99 3.00
CA ALA A 31 -9.72 9.78 3.76
C ALA A 31 -10.73 8.89 3.06
N ILE A 32 -10.33 7.65 2.78
CA ILE A 32 -11.19 6.60 2.21
C ILE A 32 -11.45 5.57 3.31
N LEU A 33 -12.73 5.43 3.69
CA LEU A 33 -13.16 4.38 4.62
C LEU A 33 -13.08 3.02 3.92
N VAL A 34 -12.37 2.08 4.54
CA VAL A 34 -12.13 0.75 3.97
C VAL A 34 -12.49 -0.34 4.96
N ARG A 35 -12.69 -1.55 4.43
CA ARG A 35 -12.89 -2.77 5.20
C ARG A 35 -12.05 -3.91 4.62
N ASN A 36 -11.83 -4.95 5.42
CA ASN A 36 -11.08 -6.15 5.04
C ASN A 36 -9.67 -5.83 4.49
N VAL A 37 -8.95 -4.91 5.14
CA VAL A 37 -7.61 -4.53 4.68
C VAL A 37 -6.62 -5.67 4.93
N ASP A 38 -6.02 -6.17 3.85
CA ASP A 38 -4.94 -7.16 3.88
C ASP A 38 -3.68 -6.57 3.25
N MET A 39 -2.64 -6.39 4.07
CA MET A 39 -1.34 -5.88 3.64
C MET A 39 -0.32 -7.01 3.67
N ARG A 40 0.20 -7.40 2.50
CA ARG A 40 1.16 -8.50 2.39
C ARG A 40 2.41 -8.11 1.60
N PRO A 41 3.60 -8.58 2.03
CA PRO A 41 4.76 -8.59 1.16
C PRO A 41 4.52 -9.52 -0.03
N GLU A 42 4.96 -9.08 -1.20
CA GLU A 42 4.86 -9.87 -2.43
C GLU A 42 6.19 -9.82 -3.20
N GLY A 43 6.53 -10.92 -3.87
CA GLY A 43 7.66 -10.93 -4.81
C GLY A 43 9.00 -10.70 -4.13
N LEU A 44 9.27 -11.45 -3.05
CA LEU A 44 10.57 -11.41 -2.37
C LEU A 44 11.67 -11.79 -3.36
N ARG A 45 12.55 -10.84 -3.67
CA ARG A 45 13.67 -11.07 -4.58
C ARG A 45 14.95 -11.23 -3.78
N MET A 46 15.54 -12.42 -3.86
CA MET A 46 16.85 -12.71 -3.32
C MET A 46 17.83 -12.89 -4.48
N VAL A 47 18.95 -12.20 -4.42
CA VAL A 47 20.00 -12.23 -5.44
C VAL A 47 21.18 -13.05 -4.92
N ASP A 48 21.58 -14.04 -5.71
CA ASP A 48 22.77 -14.84 -5.43
C ASP A 48 24.04 -14.08 -5.79
N ARG A 49 25.05 -14.19 -4.91
CA ARG A 49 26.40 -13.70 -5.19
C ARG A 49 27.31 -14.85 -5.56
N ALA A 50 27.84 -14.85 -6.77
CA ALA A 50 28.90 -15.75 -7.20
C ALA A 50 30.27 -15.23 -6.73
N ALA A 51 30.53 -15.29 -5.43
CA ALA A 51 31.85 -14.95 -4.88
C ALA A 51 32.77 -16.17 -4.92
N ILE A 52 33.95 -16.02 -5.53
CA ILE A 52 34.99 -17.07 -5.53
C ILE A 52 35.61 -17.13 -4.12
N ARG A 53 35.43 -18.25 -3.42
CA ARG A 53 36.02 -18.50 -2.10
C ARG A 53 36.47 -19.95 -1.97
N GLY A 54 37.44 -20.22 -1.10
CA GLY A 54 37.97 -21.56 -0.86
C GLY A 54 37.06 -22.51 -0.07
N GLY A 55 35.81 -22.13 0.22
CA GLY A 55 34.87 -22.90 1.03
C GLY A 55 33.59 -23.27 0.26
N LEU A 56 33.13 -24.51 0.44
CA LEU A 56 32.00 -25.11 -0.29
C LEU A 56 30.60 -24.78 0.27
N GLY A 57 30.51 -24.05 1.39
CA GLY A 57 29.22 -23.70 1.99
C GLY A 57 28.36 -22.82 1.07
N ARG A 58 27.04 -22.78 1.29
CA ARG A 58 26.16 -21.83 0.59
C ARG A 58 26.42 -20.40 1.08
N LEU A 59 26.38 -19.44 0.17
CA LEU A 59 26.50 -18.02 0.49
C LEU A 59 25.15 -17.45 0.91
N GLN A 60 25.18 -16.46 1.80
CA GLN A 60 23.98 -15.69 2.14
C GLN A 60 23.54 -14.87 0.92
N GLN A 61 22.26 -14.99 0.57
CA GLN A 61 21.66 -14.22 -0.52
C GLN A 61 21.46 -12.76 -0.10
N ILE A 62 21.59 -11.84 -1.06
CA ILE A 62 21.32 -10.42 -0.83
C ILE A 62 19.85 -10.13 -1.09
N TYR A 63 19.23 -9.38 -0.19
CA TYR A 63 17.88 -8.87 -0.38
C TYR A 63 17.86 -7.84 -1.52
N GLY A 64 17.16 -8.19 -2.61
CA GLY A 64 16.99 -7.36 -3.79
C GLY A 64 15.73 -6.51 -3.78
N GLY A 65 14.95 -6.53 -2.69
CA GLY A 65 13.67 -5.82 -2.60
C GLY A 65 12.48 -6.76 -2.60
N GLN A 66 11.33 -6.19 -2.31
CA GLN A 66 10.02 -6.83 -2.36
C GLN A 66 8.99 -5.77 -2.72
N LEU A 67 7.91 -6.20 -3.35
CA LEU A 67 6.72 -5.38 -3.52
C LEU A 67 5.83 -5.50 -2.27
N LYS A 68 4.89 -4.57 -2.14
CA LYS A 68 3.84 -4.62 -1.12
C LYS A 68 2.51 -4.59 -1.85
N ARG A 69 1.68 -5.59 -1.57
CA ARG A 69 0.30 -5.64 -2.03
C ARG A 69 -0.62 -5.23 -0.89
N ILE A 70 -1.55 -4.33 -1.20
CA ILE A 70 -2.63 -3.93 -0.31
C ILE A 70 -3.93 -4.30 -1.02
N THR A 71 -4.74 -5.13 -0.38
CA THR A 71 -6.09 -5.47 -0.85
C THR A 71 -7.08 -4.93 0.16
N PHE A 72 -8.12 -4.25 -0.29
CA PHE A 72 -9.15 -3.70 0.57
C PHE A 72 -10.48 -3.61 -0.20
N GLU A 73 -11.57 -3.49 0.54
CA GLU A 73 -12.88 -3.18 -0.01
C GLU A 73 -13.30 -1.78 0.46
N CYS A 74 -13.98 -1.03 -0.40
CA CYS A 74 -14.60 0.24 -0.02
C CYS A 74 -16.01 0.33 -0.60
N GLU A 75 -16.83 1.20 -0.03
CA GLU A 75 -18.13 1.53 -0.62
C GLU A 75 -17.93 2.45 -1.84
N VAL A 76 -18.66 2.18 -2.92
CA VAL A 76 -18.63 3.03 -4.11
C VAL A 76 -19.62 4.17 -3.91
N LYS A 77 -19.11 5.29 -3.39
CA LYS A 77 -19.86 6.54 -3.22
C LYS A 77 -19.55 7.49 -4.36
N GLY A 78 -20.57 7.92 -5.09
CA GLY A 78 -20.44 8.97 -6.10
C GLY A 78 -20.08 10.31 -5.47
N SER A 79 -19.39 11.17 -6.23
CA SER A 79 -18.98 12.51 -5.78
C SER A 79 -20.14 13.48 -5.55
N GLY A 80 -21.35 13.16 -6.03
CA GLY A 80 -22.52 14.03 -5.96
C GLY A 80 -22.52 15.18 -6.98
N SER A 81 -21.47 15.33 -7.79
CA SER A 81 -21.35 16.36 -8.82
C SER A 81 -20.91 15.75 -10.16
N ALA A 82 -21.54 16.18 -11.25
CA ALA A 82 -21.18 15.71 -12.59
C ALA A 82 -19.74 16.13 -12.94
N GLY A 83 -18.95 15.18 -13.44
CA GLY A 83 -17.56 15.41 -13.84
C GLY A 83 -16.55 15.47 -12.69
N THR A 84 -16.99 15.38 -11.43
CA THR A 84 -16.09 15.29 -10.27
C THR A 84 -15.83 13.82 -9.94
N ALA A 85 -14.56 13.43 -9.85
CA ALA A 85 -14.18 12.07 -9.46
C ALA A 85 -14.69 11.76 -8.03
N PRO A 86 -15.11 10.51 -7.75
CA PRO A 86 -15.50 10.07 -6.41
C PRO A 86 -14.29 10.04 -5.45
N GLU A 87 -14.54 9.84 -4.16
CA GLU A 87 -13.48 9.80 -3.11
C GLU A 87 -12.40 8.73 -3.40
N ILE A 88 -12.78 7.56 -3.95
CA ILE A 88 -11.81 6.53 -4.39
C ILE A 88 -11.05 6.91 -5.67
N GLY A 89 -11.42 7.99 -6.36
CA GLY A 89 -10.82 8.38 -7.63
C GLY A 89 -9.31 8.64 -7.54
N ALA A 90 -8.76 8.90 -6.35
CA ALA A 90 -7.31 9.01 -6.16
C ALA A 90 -6.55 7.67 -6.33
N LEU A 91 -7.25 6.53 -6.32
CA LEU A 91 -6.68 5.18 -6.41
C LEU A 91 -6.99 4.46 -7.74
N LEU A 92 -7.70 5.12 -8.67
CA LEU A 92 -8.12 4.58 -9.97
C LEU A 92 -7.47 5.37 -11.12
#